data_AF-A0A8S9SV26-F1
#
_entry.id   AF-A0A8S9SV26-F1
#
_cell.length_a   1.000
_cell.length_b   1.000
_cell.length_c   1.000
_cell.angle_alpha   90.00
_cell.angle_beta   90.00
_cell.angle_gamma   90.00
#
_symmetry.space_group_name_H-M   'P 1'
#
loop_
_entity.id
_entity.type
_entity.pdbx_description
1 polymer ?
#
loop_
_entity_poly.entity_id
_entity_poly.type
_entity_poly.pdbx_seq_one_letter_code
_entity_poly.pdbx_strand_id
1 'polypeptide(L)'
;MSQEDSIYPRPRPKPKQESESFTPPRPRPRSERPEFDEPEPEPVFGQHIRLLDVEKPEGRVICECWYCKEGVLIQHQREPQQEEIRVTCPHCGRVAIKLQIAKIMSVIAIPSPWK
;
A
#
# COMPACT_ATOMS: atom_id res chain seq x y z
N MET A 1 29.24 31.07 -54.71
CA MET A 1 28.75 29.80 -55.27
C MET A 1 28.72 28.77 -54.14
N SER A 2 27.53 28.52 -53.60
CA SER A 2 27.16 27.49 -52.60
C SER A 2 25.63 27.50 -52.60
N GLN A 3 24.85 26.44 -52.48
CA GLN A 3 24.96 24.99 -52.32
C GLN A 3 23.53 24.53 -52.60
N GLU A 4 23.30 23.47 -53.36
CA GLU A 4 21.95 22.91 -53.58
C GLU A 4 21.96 21.42 -53.27
N ASP A 5 21.77 21.09 -51.99
CA ASP A 5 21.51 19.74 -51.52
C ASP A 5 20.13 19.26 -52.00
N SER A 6 20.12 18.20 -52.81
CA SER A 6 18.91 17.60 -53.37
C SER A 6 18.22 16.66 -52.37
N ILE A 7 17.02 17.02 -51.95
CA ILE A 7 16.15 16.23 -51.06
C ILE A 7 15.40 15.19 -51.91
N TYR A 8 15.73 13.90 -51.76
CA TYR A 8 14.91 12.80 -52.31
C TYR A 8 13.90 12.29 -51.27
N PRO A 9 12.63 12.05 -51.64
CA PRO A 9 11.62 11.52 -50.71
C PRO A 9 11.76 10.01 -50.45
N ARG A 10 11.54 9.59 -49.20
CA ARG A 10 11.48 8.17 -48.80
C ARG A 10 10.16 7.49 -49.23
N PRO A 11 10.18 6.21 -49.63
CA PRO A 11 8.95 5.47 -49.94
C PRO A 11 8.11 5.17 -48.68
N ARG A 12 6.78 5.24 -48.80
CA ARG A 12 5.84 4.83 -47.75
C ARG A 12 5.66 3.30 -47.76
N PRO A 13 5.59 2.63 -46.59
CA PRO A 13 5.26 1.21 -46.52
C PRO A 13 3.77 0.98 -46.81
N LYS A 14 3.46 -0.11 -47.52
CA LYS A 14 2.09 -0.52 -47.87
C LYS A 14 1.36 -1.13 -46.65
N PRO A 15 0.03 -0.94 -46.53
CA PRO A 15 -0.76 -1.53 -45.45
C PRO A 15 -0.94 -3.04 -45.67
N LYS A 16 -0.72 -3.83 -44.63
CA LYS A 16 -1.04 -5.27 -44.60
C LYS A 16 -2.53 -5.42 -44.28
N GLN A 17 -3.25 -6.14 -45.15
CA GLN A 17 -4.59 -6.64 -44.85
C GLN A 17 -4.46 -7.85 -43.94
N GLU A 18 -5.05 -7.78 -42.74
CA GLU A 18 -5.23 -8.94 -41.87
C GLU A 18 -6.72 -9.04 -41.57
N SER A 19 -7.37 -9.99 -42.24
CA SER A 19 -8.75 -10.38 -42.00
C SER A 19 -8.73 -11.62 -41.11
N GLU A 20 -8.85 -11.44 -39.81
CA GLU A 20 -9.12 -12.54 -38.89
C GLU A 20 -10.40 -12.23 -38.09
N SER A 21 -11.34 -13.15 -38.23
CA SER A 21 -12.66 -13.13 -37.62
C SER A 21 -12.56 -13.17 -36.09
N PHE A 22 -13.05 -12.12 -35.43
CA PHE A 22 -13.14 -12.07 -33.96
C PHE A 22 -14.28 -12.97 -33.46
N THR A 23 -13.94 -14.11 -32.87
CA THR A 23 -14.85 -14.85 -31.99
C THR A 23 -14.64 -14.38 -30.55
N PRO A 24 -15.69 -13.96 -29.81
CA PRO A 24 -15.51 -13.56 -28.42
C PRO A 24 -15.18 -14.78 -27.54
N PRO A 25 -14.25 -14.65 -26.58
CA PRO A 25 -13.90 -15.75 -25.69
C PRO A 25 -15.07 -16.03 -24.72
N ARG A 26 -15.38 -17.31 -24.50
CA ARG A 26 -16.36 -17.73 -23.49
C ARG A 26 -15.91 -17.29 -22.09
N PRO A 27 -16.83 -16.82 -21.22
CA PRO A 27 -16.51 -16.56 -19.82
C PRO A 27 -16.11 -17.87 -19.13
N ARG A 28 -14.95 -17.85 -18.46
CA ARG A 28 -14.47 -19.00 -17.69
C ARG A 28 -15.31 -19.14 -16.42
N PRO A 29 -15.69 -20.36 -16.00
CA PRO A 29 -16.33 -20.56 -14.71
C PRO A 29 -15.41 -20.04 -13.60
N ARG A 30 -15.97 -19.24 -12.69
CA ARG A 30 -15.27 -18.69 -11.53
C ARG A 30 -14.91 -19.87 -10.64
N SER A 31 -13.66 -20.32 -10.72
CA SER A 31 -13.14 -21.35 -9.82
C SER A 31 -13.31 -20.84 -8.40
N GLU A 32 -14.15 -21.51 -7.62
CA GLU A 32 -14.27 -21.26 -6.19
C GLU A 32 -12.88 -21.49 -5.60
N ARG A 33 -12.32 -20.43 -5.01
CA ARG A 33 -11.01 -20.47 -4.38
C ARG A 33 -11.19 -21.26 -3.09
N PRO A 34 -10.48 -22.37 -2.87
CA PRO A 34 -10.56 -23.10 -1.62
C PRO A 34 -10.21 -22.14 -0.46
N GLU A 35 -11.07 -22.05 0.55
CA GLU A 35 -10.70 -21.49 1.85
C GLU A 35 -9.62 -22.40 2.43
N PHE A 36 -8.38 -21.97 2.27
CA PHE A 36 -7.23 -22.60 2.87
C PHE A 36 -7.21 -22.11 4.33
N ASP A 37 -7.69 -22.95 5.26
CA ASP A 37 -7.44 -22.82 6.71
C ASP A 37 -5.94 -22.99 6.97
N GLU A 38 -5.15 -22.03 6.50
CA GLU A 38 -3.75 -21.93 6.85
C GLU A 38 -3.68 -21.37 8.28
N PRO A 39 -3.05 -22.08 9.23
CA PRO A 39 -2.83 -21.53 10.56
C PRO A 39 -2.04 -20.22 10.44
N GLU A 40 -2.50 -19.16 11.11
CA GLU A 40 -1.84 -17.85 11.09
C GLU A 40 -0.36 -18.03 11.49
N PRO A 41 0.59 -17.55 10.67
CA PRO A 41 2.01 -17.84 10.88
C PRO A 41 2.49 -17.31 12.23
N GLU A 42 3.44 -18.03 12.85
CA GLU A 42 4.07 -17.60 14.10
C GLU A 42 4.81 -16.27 13.88
N PRO A 43 4.51 -15.20 14.66
CA PRO A 43 5.11 -13.89 14.44
C PRO A 43 6.62 -13.90 14.73
N VAL A 44 7.42 -13.54 13.72
CA VAL A 44 8.90 -13.54 13.79
C VAL A 44 9.44 -12.10 13.74
N PHE A 45 10.59 -11.88 14.38
CA PHE A 45 11.35 -10.63 14.57
C PHE A 45 10.83 -9.40 13.78
N GLY A 46 9.98 -8.62 14.44
CA GLY A 46 9.36 -7.44 13.86
C GLY A 46 8.59 -6.65 14.92
N GLN A 47 8.17 -5.43 14.58
CA GLN A 47 7.26 -4.69 15.42
C GLN A 47 5.84 -5.21 15.19
N HIS A 48 5.16 -5.58 16.26
CA HIS A 48 3.73 -5.89 16.20
C HIS A 48 2.93 -4.64 15.81
N ILE A 49 2.16 -4.75 14.73
CA ILE A 49 1.31 -3.67 14.20
C ILE A 49 -0.02 -4.27 13.74
N ARG A 50 -1.13 -3.64 14.10
CA ARG A 50 -2.47 -3.95 13.61
C ARG A 50 -3.16 -2.67 13.16
N LEU A 51 -3.64 -2.67 11.92
CA LEU A 51 -4.40 -1.56 11.34
C LEU A 51 -5.90 -1.85 11.54
N LEU A 52 -6.64 -0.83 11.96
CA LEU A 52 -8.07 -0.89 12.24
C LEU A 52 -8.78 0.22 11.46
N ASP A 53 -10.06 -0.01 11.15
CA ASP A 53 -10.92 0.96 10.47
C ASP A 53 -10.36 1.45 9.12
N VAL A 54 -9.70 0.56 8.38
CA VAL A 54 -8.99 0.90 7.13
C VAL A 54 -9.93 1.46 6.04
N GLU A 55 -11.23 1.22 6.13
CA GLU A 55 -12.24 1.76 5.21
C GLU A 55 -12.76 3.17 5.56
N LYS A 56 -12.39 3.72 6.73
CA LYS A 56 -12.89 5.02 7.23
C LYS A 56 -11.85 6.13 7.07
N PRO A 57 -12.24 7.41 6.94
CA PRO A 57 -11.28 8.51 6.93
C PRO A 57 -10.46 8.58 8.23
N GLU A 58 -11.08 8.24 9.36
CA GLU A 58 -10.40 8.07 10.65
C GLU A 58 -9.98 6.61 10.81
N GLY A 59 -8.68 6.38 10.92
CA GLY A 59 -8.09 5.07 11.14
C GLY A 59 -7.53 4.94 12.54
N ARG A 60 -7.34 3.68 12.97
CA ARG A 60 -6.62 3.37 14.21
C ARG A 60 -5.48 2.41 13.91
N VAL A 61 -4.35 2.63 14.57
CA VAL A 61 -3.19 1.74 14.54
C VAL A 61 -2.90 1.31 15.96
N ILE A 62 -2.81 0.01 16.16
CA ILE A 62 -2.22 -0.54 17.37
C ILE A 62 -0.82 -0.99 17.01
N CYS A 63 0.18 -0.60 17.80
CA CYS A 63 1.52 -1.14 17.68
C CYS A 63 2.14 -1.42 19.04
N GLU A 64 3.12 -2.32 19.10
CA GLU A 64 3.93 -2.51 20.31
C GLU A 64 5.17 -1.62 20.24
N CYS A 65 5.44 -0.83 21.29
CA CYS A 65 6.67 -0.07 21.37
C CYS A 65 7.87 -1.02 21.45
N TRP A 66 8.81 -0.87 20.52
CA TRP A 66 10.00 -1.71 20.46
C TRP A 66 10.81 -1.73 21.76
N TYR A 67 10.87 -0.58 22.45
CA TYR A 67 11.74 -0.36 23.60
C TYR A 67 11.17 -0.85 24.92
N CYS A 68 9.90 -0.55 25.22
CA CYS A 68 9.27 -0.91 26.49
C CYS A 68 8.25 -2.05 26.38
N LYS A 69 7.97 -2.55 25.17
CA LYS A 69 7.03 -3.66 24.91
C LYS A 69 5.62 -3.40 25.46
N GLU A 70 5.23 -2.13 25.59
CA GLU A 70 3.85 -1.72 25.82
C GLU A 70 3.13 -1.49 24.49
N GLY A 71 1.82 -1.72 24.48
CA GLY A 71 0.99 -1.38 23.33
C GLY A 71 0.76 0.13 23.25
N VAL A 72 0.59 0.62 22.04
CA VAL A 72 0.25 2.01 21.74
C VAL A 72 -0.93 1.99 20.78
N LEU A 73 -2.03 2.63 21.18
CA LEU A 73 -3.17 2.87 20.32
C LEU A 73 -3.09 4.30 19.78
N ILE A 74 -3.13 4.41 18.46
CA ILE A 74 -2.98 5.66 17.72
C ILE A 74 -4.25 5.86 16.91
N GLN A 75 -4.98 6.94 17.14
CA GLN A 75 -6.06 7.36 16.25
C GLN A 75 -5.53 8.46 15.33
N HIS A 76 -5.81 8.33 14.04
CA HIS A 76 -5.33 9.25 13.03
C HIS A 76 -6.40 9.54 11.98
N GLN A 77 -6.21 10.67 11.30
CA GLN A 77 -7.01 11.05 10.15
C GLN A 77 -6.21 10.76 8.86
N ARG A 78 -6.88 10.27 7.82
CA ARG A 78 -6.36 10.12 6.48
C ARG A 78 -6.95 11.17 5.57
N GLU A 79 -6.08 11.91 4.90
CA GLU A 79 -6.42 12.86 3.86
C GLU A 79 -5.51 12.59 2.64
N PRO A 80 -5.83 13.14 1.45
CA PRO A 80 -5.01 12.95 0.25
C PRO A 80 -3.56 13.43 0.41
N GLN A 81 -3.35 14.44 1.24
CA GLN A 81 -2.02 14.94 1.61
C GLN A 81 -1.61 14.27 2.92
N GLN A 82 -0.51 13.51 2.88
CA GLN A 82 0.03 12.77 4.02
C GLN A 82 1.48 13.18 4.25
N GLU A 83 1.89 13.15 5.51
CA GLU A 83 3.27 13.45 5.92
C GLU A 83 3.82 12.32 6.79
N GLU A 84 5.16 12.21 6.87
CA GLU A 84 5.81 11.30 7.81
C GLU A 84 5.69 11.86 9.24
N ILE A 85 4.84 11.27 10.06
CA ILE A 85 4.72 11.61 11.48
C ILE A 85 5.42 10.54 12.33
N ARG A 86 6.32 10.98 13.21
CA ARG A 86 6.99 10.13 14.20
C ARG A 86 6.16 10.09 15.48
N VAL A 87 5.51 8.98 15.75
CA VAL A 87 4.66 8.82 16.93
C VAL A 87 5.50 8.35 18.12
N THR A 88 5.48 9.12 19.21
CA THR A 88 6.17 8.77 20.46
C THR A 88 5.31 7.89 21.35
N CYS A 89 5.92 6.89 21.97
CA CYS A 89 5.29 6.07 23.00
C CYS A 89 4.97 6.94 24.24
N PRO A 90 3.71 7.00 24.70
CA PRO A 90 3.36 7.78 25.90
C PRO A 90 4.04 7.28 27.18
N HIS A 91 4.42 5.99 27.22
CA HIS A 91 5.03 5.38 28.40
C HIS A 91 6.54 5.67 28.52
N CYS A 92 7.31 5.54 27.44
CA CYS A 92 8.78 5.71 27.48
C CYS A 92 9.31 6.91 26.69
N GLY A 93 8.45 7.68 26.01
CA GLY A 93 8.81 8.87 25.23
C GLY A 93 9.57 8.62 23.93
N ARG A 94 10.07 7.40 23.69
CA ARG A 94 10.78 7.04 22.46
C ARG A 94 9.82 6.90 21.29
N VAL A 95 10.31 7.08 20.07
CA VAL A 95 9.52 6.87 18.85
C VAL A 95 9.08 5.40 18.81
N ALA A 96 7.77 5.18 18.87
CA ALA A 96 7.16 3.86 18.77
C ALA A 96 7.06 3.44 17.31
N ILE A 97 6.57 4.31 16.43
CA ILE A 97 6.33 4.00 15.02
C ILE A 97 6.39 5.28 14.18
N LYS A 98 6.66 5.13 12.89
CA LYS A 98 6.51 6.19 11.89
C LYS A 98 5.28 5.90 11.03
N LEU A 99 4.42 6.88 10.84
CA LEU A 99 3.19 6.75 10.05
C LEU A 99 3.15 7.79 8.94
N GLN A 100 2.64 7.40 7.76
CA GLN A 100 2.28 8.31 6.67
C GLN A 100 0.79 8.64 6.82
N ILE A 101 0.51 9.76 7.49
CA ILE A 101 -0.85 10.18 7.86
C ILE A 101 -0.96 11.70 7.79
N ALA A 102 -2.18 12.23 7.73
CA ALA A 102 -2.39 13.67 7.71
C ALA A 102 -2.27 14.27 9.11
N LYS A 103 -2.93 13.65 10.09
CA LYS A 103 -3.00 14.17 11.46
C LYS A 103 -3.18 13.06 12.48
N ILE A 104 -2.51 13.21 13.62
CA ILE A 104 -2.76 12.41 14.82
C ILE A 104 -3.90 13.05 15.62
N MET A 105 -4.88 12.24 15.99
CA MET A 105 -5.98 12.66 16.88
C MET A 105 -5.71 12.30 18.33
N SER A 106 -5.21 11.09 18.58
CA SER A 106 -4.87 10.65 19.92
C SER A 106 -3.78 9.58 19.90
N VAL A 107 -3.00 9.54 20.98
CA VAL A 107 -1.99 8.50 21.23
C VAL A 107 -2.12 8.12 22.69
N ILE A 108 -2.45 6.86 22.97
CA ILE A 108 -2.57 6.36 24.33
C ILE A 108 -1.75 5.08 24.50
N ALA A 109 -1.16 4.91 25.68
CA ALA A 109 -0.57 3.65 26.07
C ALA A 109 -1.69 2.66 26.43
N ILE A 110 -1.52 1.41 25.98
CA ILE A 110 -2.40 0.30 26.30
C ILE A 110 -1.55 -0.91 26.68
N PRO A 111 -2.09 -1.90 27.42
CA PRO A 111 -1.44 -3.19 27.54
C PRO A 111 -1.12 -3.77 26.15
N SER A 112 0.04 -4.43 25.99
CA SER A 112 0.37 -5.05 24.70
C SER A 112 -0.65 -6.15 24.38
N PRO A 113 -1.36 -6.09 23.24
CA PRO A 113 -2.34 -7.12 22.87
C PRO A 113 -1.71 -8.39 22.29
N TRP A 114 -0.38 -8.46 22.24
CA TRP A 114 0.38 -9.63 21.77
C TRP A 114 1.07 -10.39 22.90
N LYS A 115 0.74 -10.06 24.16
CA LYS A 115 1.20 -10.76 25.35
C LYS A 115 0.07 -11.54 25.99
#